data_AF-A0A4Y2NL44-F1
#
_entry.id   AF-A0A4Y2NL44-F1
#
_cell.length_a   1.000
_cell.length_b   1.000
_cell.length_c   1.000
_cell.angle_alpha   90.00
_cell.angle_beta   90.00
_cell.angle_gamma   90.00
#
_symmetry.space_group_name_H-M   'P 1'
#
loop_
_entity.id
_entity.type
_entity.pdbx_description
1 polymer ?
#
loop_
_entity_poly.entity_id
_entity_poly.type
_entity_poly.pdbx_seq_one_letter_code
_entity_poly.pdbx_strand_id
1 'polypeptide(L)'
;MFTQTCQGNLENCISNPVQPDNKLFFFFFFDTVHLIKYVTNNWFNDKTLGQVLCFPSPDSSSKNSLAKLKDIYETEKSNLIKNAPNLSQKVLYPLLLKNKMCLLALNIFHESNSDALAHGAGEKGKDTMETKEFIDQFLKWWNIDNVKNSKKCKRLKNPFCDPIRYEDQMSMISLNKFYD
;
A
#
# COMPACT_ATOMS: atom_id res chain seq x y z
N MET A 1 -1.82 25.15 -4.14
CA MET A 1 -1.55 24.80 -5.55
C MET A 1 -2.79 24.17 -6.18
N PHE A 2 -3.25 22.98 -5.72
CA PHE A 2 -4.48 22.34 -6.23
C PHE A 2 -5.73 23.23 -6.22
N THR A 3 -5.97 23.98 -5.15
CA THR A 3 -7.09 24.92 -5.04
C THR A 3 -7.06 26.01 -6.10
N GLN A 4 -5.88 26.42 -6.57
CA GLN A 4 -5.71 27.44 -7.60
C GLN A 4 -5.78 26.84 -9.00
N THR A 5 -5.26 25.64 -9.22
CA THR A 5 -5.29 24.96 -10.53
C THR A 5 -6.62 24.32 -10.86
N CYS A 6 -7.38 23.86 -9.86
CA CYS A 6 -8.63 23.13 -10.06
C CYS A 6 -9.85 23.89 -9.49
N GLN A 7 -9.72 25.21 -9.27
CA GLN A 7 -10.81 26.09 -8.79
C GLN A 7 -11.49 25.61 -7.49
N GLY A 8 -10.75 24.88 -6.64
CA GLY A 8 -11.25 24.33 -5.38
C GLY A 8 -11.84 22.92 -5.45
N ASN A 9 -12.08 22.36 -6.64
CA ASN A 9 -12.54 20.99 -6.81
C ASN A 9 -11.36 20.08 -7.20
N LEU A 10 -11.24 18.89 -6.60
CA LEU A 10 -10.17 17.97 -6.99
C LEU A 10 -10.53 17.33 -8.33
N GLU A 11 -9.86 17.77 -9.40
CA GLU A 11 -9.97 17.17 -10.73
C GLU A 11 -8.71 16.34 -11.03
N ASN A 12 -8.86 15.31 -11.89
CA ASN A 12 -7.76 14.41 -12.25
C ASN A 12 -6.89 14.95 -13.41
N CYS A 13 -7.36 15.98 -14.11
CA CYS A 13 -6.64 16.65 -15.18
C CYS A 13 -7.14 18.09 -15.39
N ILE A 14 -6.30 18.95 -15.95
CA ILE A 14 -6.70 20.25 -16.52
C ILE A 14 -6.32 20.31 -18.01
N SER A 15 -6.99 21.17 -18.78
CA SER A 15 -6.53 21.47 -20.13
C SER A 15 -5.18 22.18 -20.11
N ASN A 16 -4.29 21.81 -21.03
CA ASN A 16 -3.01 22.50 -21.17
C ASN A 16 -3.27 23.96 -21.60
N PRO A 17 -2.70 24.96 -20.89
CA PRO A 17 -2.96 26.37 -21.16
C PRO A 17 -2.47 26.85 -22.53
N VAL A 18 -1.56 26.11 -23.17
CA VAL A 18 -1.00 26.42 -24.50
C VAL A 18 -1.65 25.57 -25.60
N GLN A 19 -2.12 24.36 -25.28
CA GLN A 19 -2.73 23.42 -26.23
C GLN A 19 -3.98 22.76 -25.62
N PRO A 20 -5.16 23.38 -25.73
CA PRO A 20 -6.36 22.94 -25.01
C PRO A 20 -6.79 21.48 -25.27
N ASP A 21 -6.46 20.95 -26.45
CA ASP A 21 -6.76 19.55 -26.84
C ASP A 21 -5.92 18.53 -26.06
N ASN A 22 -4.80 18.96 -25.48
CA ASN A 22 -3.93 18.12 -24.66
C ASN A 22 -4.26 18.32 -23.17
N LYS A 23 -4.77 17.27 -22.53
CA LYS A 23 -5.01 17.28 -21.09
C LYS A 23 -3.71 17.04 -20.32
N LEU A 24 -3.46 17.87 -19.30
CA LEU A 24 -2.43 17.68 -18.30
C LEU A 24 -3.02 16.89 -17.14
N PHE A 25 -2.63 15.63 -17.01
CA PHE A 25 -3.07 14.77 -15.92
C PHE A 25 -2.28 15.06 -14.64
N PHE A 26 -3.01 15.21 -13.53
CA PHE A 26 -2.40 15.48 -12.23
C PHE A 26 -1.84 14.25 -11.52
N PHE A 27 -1.86 13.07 -12.16
CA PHE A 27 -1.27 11.85 -11.63
C PHE A 27 0.18 12.04 -11.12
N PHE A 28 0.92 13.01 -11.66
CA PHE A 28 2.29 13.33 -11.23
C PHE A 28 2.40 14.20 -9.96
N PHE A 29 1.31 14.72 -9.40
CA PHE A 29 1.37 15.63 -8.25
C PHE A 29 1.34 14.92 -6.90
N PHE A 30 0.86 13.67 -6.85
CA PHE A 30 0.89 12.88 -5.62
C PHE A 30 2.11 11.97 -5.65
N ASP A 31 3.10 12.31 -4.82
CA ASP A 31 4.25 11.44 -4.61
C ASP A 31 3.77 10.18 -3.86
N THR A 32 3.70 9.06 -4.58
CA THR A 32 3.17 7.80 -4.05
C THR A 32 4.02 7.21 -2.95
N VAL A 33 5.32 7.51 -2.92
CA VAL A 33 6.20 7.18 -1.80
C VAL A 33 5.80 7.93 -0.54
N HIS A 34 5.36 9.19 -0.67
CA HIS A 34 4.86 9.97 0.46
C HIS A 34 3.49 9.50 0.93
N LEU A 35 2.62 9.03 0.03
CA LEU A 35 1.36 8.37 0.41
C LEU A 35 1.61 7.14 1.29
N ILE A 36 2.58 6.29 0.94
CA ILE A 36 2.97 5.14 1.76
C ILE A 36 3.37 5.59 3.17
N LYS A 37 4.26 6.60 3.26
CA LYS A 37 4.71 7.12 4.56
C LYS A 37 3.54 7.63 5.38
N TYR A 38 2.60 8.31 4.74
CA TYR A 38 1.45 8.88 5.40
C TYR A 38 0.52 7.79 5.95
N VAL A 39 0.17 6.80 5.14
CA VAL A 39 -0.64 5.64 5.55
C VAL A 39 0.02 4.92 6.72
N THR A 40 1.30 4.59 6.61
CA THR A 40 2.05 3.92 7.66
C THR A 40 2.14 4.75 8.95
N ASN A 41 2.42 6.06 8.85
CA ASN A 41 2.49 6.92 10.03
C ASN A 41 1.14 7.05 10.73
N ASN A 42 0.04 7.16 9.97
CA ASN A 42 -1.30 7.17 10.54
C ASN A 42 -1.61 5.85 11.24
N TRP A 43 -1.24 4.72 10.64
CA TRP A 43 -1.44 3.41 11.24
C TRP A 43 -0.66 3.26 12.56
N PHE A 44 0.58 3.74 12.63
CA PHE A 44 1.38 3.71 13.87
C PHE A 44 0.87 4.66 14.97
N ASN A 45 0.36 5.83 14.60
CA ASN A 45 -0.13 6.85 15.53
C ASN A 45 -1.58 6.60 15.98
N ASP A 46 -2.25 5.61 15.40
CA ASP A 46 -3.59 5.24 15.82
C ASP A 46 -3.60 4.81 17.29
N LYS A 47 -4.60 5.31 18.03
CA LYS A 47 -4.71 5.12 19.49
C LYS A 47 -5.68 4.00 19.87
N THR A 48 -6.30 3.33 18.91
CA THR A 48 -7.23 2.23 19.20
C THR A 48 -6.49 1.01 19.74
N LEU A 49 -7.19 0.17 20.50
CA LEU A 49 -6.64 -1.09 20.97
C LEU A 49 -6.28 -1.96 19.75
N GLY A 50 -4.98 -2.24 19.59
CA GLY A 50 -4.47 -3.01 18.45
C GLY A 50 -4.08 -2.18 17.22
N GLN A 51 -4.08 -0.84 17.30
CA GLN A 51 -3.67 0.08 16.23
C GLN A 51 -4.37 -0.27 14.91
N VAL A 52 -5.68 -0.09 14.89
CA VAL A 52 -6.54 -0.50 13.79
C VAL A 52 -6.65 0.63 12.77
N LEU A 53 -6.33 0.32 11.52
CA LEU A 53 -6.60 1.20 10.39
C LEU A 53 -7.82 0.67 9.65
N CYS A 54 -8.88 1.48 9.58
CA CYS A 54 -10.03 1.19 8.73
C CYS A 54 -9.68 1.57 7.29
N PHE A 55 -9.62 0.59 6.41
CA PHE A 55 -9.47 0.82 4.98
C PHE A 55 -10.76 0.40 4.26
N PRO A 56 -11.31 1.25 3.36
CA PRO A 56 -12.46 0.85 2.56
C PRO A 56 -12.01 -0.30 1.65
N SER A 57 -12.49 -1.50 1.95
CA SER A 57 -12.43 -2.61 1.00
C SER A 57 -13.73 -2.55 0.18
N PRO A 58 -13.71 -2.92 -1.12
CA PRO A 58 -14.89 -2.89 -1.97
C PRO A 58 -16.12 -3.61 -1.39
N ASP A 59 -15.89 -4.60 -0.52
CA ASP A 59 -16.95 -5.47 0.01
C ASP A 59 -17.26 -5.25 1.50
N SER A 60 -16.42 -4.52 2.27
CA SER A 60 -16.68 -4.14 3.67
C SER A 60 -15.61 -3.20 4.27
N SER A 61 -15.87 -2.57 5.42
CA SER A 61 -14.82 -1.87 6.18
C SER A 61 -13.85 -2.88 6.80
N SER A 62 -12.74 -3.16 6.12
CA SER A 62 -11.65 -4.00 6.64
C SER A 62 -10.96 -3.33 7.83
N LYS A 63 -10.82 -4.05 8.94
CA LYS A 63 -10.12 -3.58 10.14
C LYS A 63 -8.73 -4.19 10.18
N ASN A 64 -7.75 -3.37 9.82
CA ASN A 64 -6.37 -3.82 9.69
C ASN A 64 -5.61 -3.53 10.97
N SER A 65 -5.18 -4.57 11.67
CA SER A 65 -4.54 -4.43 12.97
C SER A 65 -3.03 -4.62 12.87
N LEU A 66 -2.29 -3.57 13.22
CA LEU A 66 -0.83 -3.62 13.29
C LEU A 66 -0.34 -4.58 14.40
N ALA A 67 -1.18 -4.85 15.41
CA ALA A 67 -0.87 -5.83 16.45
C ALA A 67 -0.62 -7.22 15.86
N LYS A 68 -1.32 -7.62 14.80
CA LYS A 68 -1.11 -8.94 14.17
C LYS A 68 0.29 -9.08 13.56
N LEU A 69 0.83 -8.00 13.00
CA LEU A 69 2.22 -7.98 12.52
C LEU A 69 3.23 -8.02 13.67
N LYS A 70 2.90 -7.41 14.83
CA LYS A 70 3.72 -7.51 16.04
C LYS A 70 3.69 -8.92 16.63
N ASP A 71 2.55 -9.59 16.62
CA ASP A 71 2.41 -10.96 17.10
C ASP A 71 3.29 -11.94 16.29
N ILE A 72 3.30 -11.79 14.96
CA ILE A 72 4.21 -12.56 14.07
C ILE A 72 5.66 -12.31 14.46
N TYR A 73 6.05 -11.05 14.60
CA TYR A 73 7.42 -10.70 14.96
C TYR A 73 7.83 -11.28 16.32
N GLU A 74 6.98 -11.17 17.34
CA GLU A 74 7.27 -11.68 18.67
C GLU A 74 7.37 -13.22 18.71
N THR A 75 6.57 -13.90 17.89
CA THR A 75 6.60 -15.36 17.73
C THR A 75 7.87 -15.84 17.03
N GLU A 76 8.35 -15.08 16.03
CA GLU A 76 9.48 -15.48 15.19
C GLU A 76 10.81 -14.83 15.58
N LYS A 77 10.84 -13.89 16.54
CA LYS A 77 12.05 -13.09 16.83
C LYS A 77 13.27 -13.95 17.19
N SER A 78 13.06 -15.03 17.93
CA SER A 78 14.09 -15.99 18.39
C SER A 78 14.38 -17.10 17.38
N ASN A 79 13.59 -17.20 16.30
CA ASN A 79 13.75 -18.25 15.32
C ASN A 79 14.87 -17.90 14.35
N LEU A 80 15.66 -18.92 14.00
CA LEU A 80 16.76 -18.79 13.04
C LEU A 80 16.23 -18.63 11.60
N ILE A 81 15.09 -19.27 11.30
CA ILE A 81 14.35 -19.15 10.04
C ILE A 81 13.04 -18.44 10.35
N LYS A 82 12.73 -17.37 9.61
CA LYS A 82 11.55 -16.51 9.80
C LYS A 82 10.71 -16.52 8.54
N ASN A 83 9.39 -16.57 8.69
CA ASN A 83 8.46 -16.45 7.57
C ASN A 83 8.33 -14.99 7.13
N ALA A 84 8.44 -14.04 8.06
CA ALA A 84 8.44 -12.61 7.78
C ALA A 84 9.81 -11.95 8.10
N PRO A 85 10.88 -12.22 7.31
CA PRO A 85 12.24 -11.76 7.61
C PRO A 85 12.42 -10.24 7.57
N ASN A 86 11.56 -9.54 6.82
CA ASN A 86 11.60 -8.08 6.68
C ASN A 86 10.93 -7.34 7.86
N LEU A 87 10.15 -8.06 8.69
CA LEU A 87 9.64 -7.53 9.95
C LEU A 87 10.76 -7.51 10.98
N SER A 88 11.21 -6.31 11.31
CA SER A 88 12.21 -6.08 12.35
C SER A 88 11.67 -5.11 13.38
N GLN A 89 12.30 -5.08 14.56
CA GLN A 89 11.97 -4.11 15.60
C GLN A 89 11.97 -2.66 15.10
N LYS A 90 12.89 -2.34 14.17
CA LYS A 90 12.98 -0.99 13.56
C LYS A 90 11.79 -0.64 12.67
N VAL A 91 11.15 -1.65 12.08
CA VAL A 91 9.97 -1.50 11.22
C VAL A 91 8.72 -1.33 12.08
N LEU A 92 8.55 -2.15 13.13
CA LEU A 92 7.34 -2.16 13.96
C LEU A 92 7.33 -1.12 15.09
N TYR A 93 8.50 -0.65 15.50
CA TYR A 93 8.68 0.37 16.55
C TYR A 93 9.60 1.47 16.01
N PRO A 94 9.14 2.25 15.02
CA PRO A 94 9.99 3.22 14.37
C PRO A 94 10.24 4.41 15.32
N LEU A 95 11.51 4.82 15.42
CA LEU A 95 11.93 6.00 16.18
C LEU A 95 11.51 7.27 15.42
N LEU A 96 11.25 8.38 16.13
CA LEU A 96 10.80 9.65 15.56
C LEU A 96 11.57 10.11 14.30
N LEU A 97 12.88 9.83 14.22
CA LEU A 97 13.72 10.14 13.05
C LEU A 97 13.55 9.15 11.88
N LYS A 98 13.27 7.88 12.18
CA LYS A 98 13.09 6.78 11.21
C LYS A 98 11.67 6.68 10.65
N ASN A 99 10.68 7.31 11.29
CA ASN A 99 9.30 7.46 10.80
C ASN A 99 9.19 8.15 9.43
N LYS A 100 10.32 8.65 8.91
CA LYS A 100 10.44 9.29 7.60
C LYS A 100 11.10 8.41 6.53
N MET A 101 11.58 7.20 6.84
CA MET A 101 12.20 6.32 5.85
C MET A 101 11.14 5.49 5.11
N CYS A 102 10.95 5.80 3.83
CA CYS A 102 10.02 5.08 2.94
C CYS A 102 10.32 3.58 2.87
N LEU A 103 11.60 3.22 2.94
CA LEU A 103 12.03 1.82 2.91
C LEU A 103 11.49 1.00 4.10
N LEU A 104 11.42 1.60 5.29
CA LEU A 104 10.87 0.90 6.46
C LEU A 104 9.35 0.74 6.34
N ALA A 105 8.66 1.74 5.78
CA ALA A 105 7.24 1.65 5.50
C ALA A 105 6.93 0.57 4.44
N LEU A 106 7.76 0.47 3.40
CA LEU A 106 7.64 -0.59 2.39
C LEU A 106 7.88 -1.99 2.96
N ASN A 107 8.74 -2.15 3.96
CA ASN A 107 8.95 -3.46 4.60
C ASN A 107 7.73 -3.99 5.36
N ILE A 108 6.76 -3.13 5.70
CA ILE A 108 5.46 -3.55 6.27
C ILE A 108 4.62 -4.19 5.18
N PHE A 109 4.56 -3.56 4.01
CA PHE A 109 3.84 -4.03 2.84
C PHE A 109 4.71 -4.94 1.98
N HIS A 110 5.09 -6.09 2.53
CA HIS A 110 5.91 -7.09 1.84
C HIS A 110 5.15 -8.41 1.71
N GLU A 111 5.29 -9.10 0.57
CA GLU A 111 4.60 -10.36 0.25
C GLU A 111 4.79 -11.40 1.35
N SER A 112 6.03 -11.55 1.86
CA SER A 112 6.33 -12.47 2.97
C SER A 112 5.51 -12.21 4.25
N ASN A 113 5.12 -10.96 4.51
CA ASN A 113 4.34 -10.62 5.69
C ASN A 113 2.87 -11.03 5.49
N SER A 114 2.36 -10.89 4.27
CA SER A 114 1.04 -11.41 3.89
C SER A 114 1.00 -12.94 4.00
N ASP A 115 2.03 -13.62 3.48
CA ASP A 115 2.14 -15.07 3.59
C ASP A 115 2.24 -15.54 5.05
N ALA A 116 3.02 -14.84 5.88
CA ALA A 116 3.12 -15.13 7.32
C ALA A 116 1.78 -14.91 8.05
N LEU A 117 1.02 -13.88 7.70
CA LEU A 117 -0.35 -13.68 8.21
C LEU A 117 -1.29 -14.81 7.79
N ALA A 118 -1.21 -15.27 6.54
CA ALA A 118 -2.00 -16.39 6.05
C ALA A 118 -1.68 -17.70 6.79
N HIS A 119 -0.39 -17.97 7.04
CA HIS A 119 0.04 -19.11 7.83
C HIS A 119 -0.37 -19.02 9.31
N GLY A 120 -0.36 -17.81 9.89
CA GLY A 120 -0.73 -17.58 11.28
C GLY A 120 -2.24 -17.49 11.56
N ALA A 121 -3.08 -17.32 10.52
CA ALA A 121 -4.51 -17.04 10.70
C ALA A 121 -5.34 -18.22 11.26
N GLY A 122 -4.98 -19.47 10.97
CA GLY A 122 -5.77 -20.65 11.35
C GLY A 122 -7.27 -20.50 10.99
N GLU A 123 -8.17 -21.20 11.71
CA GLU A 123 -9.63 -21.13 11.47
C GLU A 123 -10.34 -19.92 12.13
N LYS A 124 -9.65 -19.09 12.94
CA LYS A 124 -10.31 -18.06 13.78
C LYS A 124 -9.79 -16.63 13.58
N GLY A 125 -8.80 -16.40 12.72
CA GLY A 125 -8.15 -15.10 12.58
C GLY A 125 -8.84 -14.13 11.62
N LYS A 126 -10.10 -13.72 11.86
CA LYS A 126 -10.78 -12.73 11.01
C LYS A 126 -9.94 -11.46 10.83
N ASP A 127 -9.46 -10.86 11.92
CA ASP A 127 -8.61 -9.67 11.88
C ASP A 127 -7.25 -9.92 11.19
N THR A 128 -6.72 -11.14 11.28
CA THR A 128 -5.47 -11.55 10.61
C THR A 128 -5.68 -11.60 9.10
N MET A 129 -6.81 -12.14 8.66
CA MET A 129 -7.18 -12.22 7.24
C MET A 129 -7.51 -10.83 6.67
N GLU A 130 -8.21 -9.98 7.41
CA GLU A 130 -8.46 -8.59 6.99
C GLU A 130 -7.14 -7.82 6.82
N THR A 131 -6.21 -7.96 7.78
CA THR A 131 -4.88 -7.34 7.70
C THR A 131 -4.07 -7.86 6.51
N LYS A 132 -4.18 -9.15 6.20
CA LYS A 132 -3.56 -9.77 5.03
C LYS A 132 -4.12 -9.18 3.75
N GLU A 133 -5.45 -9.13 3.61
CA GLU A 133 -6.13 -8.57 2.45
C GLU A 133 -5.73 -7.11 2.19
N PHE A 134 -5.61 -6.32 3.26
CA PHE A 134 -5.14 -4.95 3.16
C PHE A 134 -3.70 -4.85 2.64
N ILE A 135 -2.79 -5.69 3.14
CA ILE A 135 -1.41 -5.73 2.64
C ILE A 135 -1.37 -6.15 1.17
N ASP A 136 -2.17 -7.14 0.77
CA ASP A 136 -2.27 -7.62 -0.61
C ASP A 136 -2.81 -6.53 -1.55
N GLN A 137 -3.87 -5.83 -1.15
CA GLN A 137 -4.43 -4.70 -1.90
C GLN A 137 -3.41 -3.58 -2.05
N PHE A 138 -2.69 -3.25 -0.99
CA PHE A 138 -1.66 -2.21 -1.02
C PHE A 138 -0.49 -2.61 -1.93
N LEU A 139 -0.01 -3.85 -1.82
CA LEU A 139 1.04 -4.40 -2.68
C LEU A 139 0.64 -4.37 -4.15
N LYS A 140 -0.61 -4.72 -4.45
CA LYS A 140 -1.16 -4.67 -5.79
C LYS A 140 -1.16 -3.25 -6.35
N TRP A 141 -1.68 -2.28 -5.59
CA TRP A 141 -1.63 -0.86 -5.96
C TRP A 141 -0.19 -0.38 -6.19
N TRP A 142 0.71 -0.65 -5.25
CA TRP A 142 2.11 -0.25 -5.33
C TRP A 142 2.86 -0.88 -6.52
N ASN A 143 2.54 -2.13 -6.86
CA ASN A 143 3.14 -2.81 -7.99
C ASN A 143 2.76 -2.20 -9.33
N ILE A 144 1.53 -1.68 -9.45
CA ILE A 144 1.01 -0.97 -10.62
C ILE A 144 1.65 0.42 -10.72
N ASP A 145 1.70 1.16 -9.61
CA ASP A 145 2.17 2.54 -9.59
C ASP A 145 3.70 2.64 -9.77
N ASN A 146 4.47 1.74 -9.14
CA ASN A 146 5.94 1.77 -9.16
C ASN A 146 6.54 0.84 -10.24
N VAL A 147 5.99 0.90 -11.47
CA VAL A 147 6.55 0.21 -12.64
C VAL A 147 7.63 1.07 -13.30
N LYS A 148 8.90 0.70 -13.10
CA LYS A 148 10.05 1.42 -13.70
C LYS A 148 10.46 0.90 -15.07
N ASN A 149 10.10 -0.34 -15.41
CA ASN A 149 10.41 -0.95 -16.70
C ASN A 149 9.48 -2.11 -17.02
N SER A 150 9.33 -2.39 -18.32
CA SER A 150 8.51 -3.49 -18.86
C SER A 150 9.04 -4.90 -18.58
N LYS A 151 10.27 -5.02 -18.06
CA LYS A 151 10.88 -6.33 -17.73
C LYS A 151 10.53 -6.77 -16.30
N LYS A 152 10.06 -5.86 -15.44
CA LYS A 152 9.71 -6.14 -14.03
C LYS A 152 8.59 -7.19 -13.94
N CYS A 153 7.52 -7.04 -14.73
CA CYS A 153 6.44 -8.02 -14.88
C CYS A 153 6.98 -9.43 -15.17
N LYS A 154 7.83 -9.58 -16.20
CA LYS A 154 8.39 -10.88 -16.60
C LYS A 154 9.29 -11.51 -15.53
N ARG A 155 10.12 -10.69 -14.88
CA ARG A 155 11.04 -11.17 -13.82
C ARG A 155 10.29 -11.65 -12.58
N LEU A 156 9.28 -10.90 -12.15
CA LEU A 156 8.48 -11.21 -10.95
C LEU A 156 7.29 -12.14 -11.25
N LYS A 157 7.04 -12.45 -12.53
CA LYS A 157 5.85 -13.16 -13.00
C LYS A 157 4.54 -12.55 -12.46
N ASN A 158 4.52 -11.22 -12.32
CA ASN A 158 3.40 -10.48 -11.77
C ASN A 158 2.82 -9.52 -12.83
N PRO A 159 1.59 -9.76 -13.33
CA PRO A 159 0.98 -8.94 -14.37
C PRO A 159 0.70 -7.50 -13.93
N PHE A 160 0.55 -7.25 -12.63
CA PHE A 160 0.35 -5.91 -12.09
C PHE A 160 1.62 -5.05 -12.14
N CYS A 161 2.78 -5.63 -12.46
CA CYS A 161 4.03 -4.91 -12.68
C CYS A 161 4.29 -4.56 -14.16
N ASP A 162 3.31 -4.73 -15.05
CA ASP A 162 3.43 -4.37 -16.46
C ASP A 162 3.00 -2.91 -16.69
N PRO A 163 3.67 -2.13 -17.57
CA PRO A 163 3.25 -0.77 -17.86
C PRO A 163 1.82 -0.75 -18.41
N ILE A 164 1.04 0.22 -17.94
CA ILE A 164 -0.30 0.45 -18.44
C ILE A 164 -0.20 1.02 -19.87
N ARG A 165 -0.89 0.37 -20.80
CA ARG A 165 -0.95 0.70 -22.23
C ARG A 165 -2.37 0.94 -22.71
N TYR A 166 -3.36 0.32 -22.06
CA TYR A 166 -4.77 0.36 -22.47
C TYR A 166 -5.66 0.52 -21.24
N GLU A 167 -6.82 1.16 -21.44
CA GLU A 167 -7.80 1.44 -20.37
C GLU A 167 -8.45 0.15 -19.81
N ASP A 168 -8.63 -0.87 -20.66
CA ASP A 168 -9.25 -2.15 -20.26
C ASP A 168 -8.28 -3.13 -19.58
N GLN A 169 -7.03 -2.73 -19.34
CA GLN A 169 -6.08 -3.62 -18.67
C GLN A 169 -6.50 -3.87 -17.23
N MET A 170 -6.26 -5.10 -16.75
CA MET A 170 -6.54 -5.52 -15.38
C MET A 170 -5.98 -4.57 -14.31
N SER A 171 -4.84 -3.94 -14.57
CA SER A 171 -4.25 -2.91 -13.70
C SER A 171 -5.13 -1.67 -13.58
N MET A 172 -5.66 -1.15 -14.70
CA MET A 172 -6.58 0.00 -14.72
C MET A 172 -7.92 -0.34 -14.08
N ILE A 173 -8.50 -1.49 -14.40
CA ILE A 173 -9.73 -1.98 -13.76
C ILE A 173 -9.54 -2.09 -12.24
N SER A 174 -8.37 -2.57 -11.80
CA SER A 174 -8.07 -2.67 -10.38
C SER A 174 -7.87 -1.32 -9.72
N LEU A 175 -7.28 -0.33 -10.42
CA LEU A 175 -7.12 1.03 -9.91
C LEU A 175 -8.46 1.75 -9.77
N ASN A 176 -9.35 1.62 -10.76
CA ASN A 176 -10.67 2.29 -10.73
C ASN A 176 -11.48 1.88 -9.49
N LYS A 177 -11.37 0.62 -9.03
CA LYS A 177 -12.00 0.15 -7.79
C LYS A 177 -11.52 0.82 -6.51
N PHE A 178 -10.38 1.52 -6.52
CA PHE A 178 -9.91 2.31 -5.37
C PHE A 178 -10.43 3.77 -5.39
N TYR A 179 -10.95 4.22 -6.53
CA TYR A 179 -11.43 5.59 -6.74
C TYR A 179 -12.96 5.71 -6.70
N ASP A 180 -13.68 4.60 -6.89
CA ASP A 180 -15.13 4.47 -6.68
C ASP A 180 -15.47 4.28 -5.19
#